data_AF-A0A7S1WTB8-F1
#
_entry.id   AF-A0A7S1WTB8-F1
#
_cell.length_a   1.000
_cell.length_b   1.000
_cell.length_c   1.000
_cell.angle_alpha   90.00
_cell.angle_beta   90.00
_cell.angle_gamma   90.00
#
_symmetry.space_group_name_H-M   'P 1'
#
loop_
_entity.id
_entity.type
_entity.pdbx_description
1 polymer ?
#
loop_
_entity_poly.entity_id
_entity_poly.type
_entity_poly.pdbx_seq_one_letter_code
_entity_poly.pdbx_strand_id
1 'polypeptide(L)'
;HSASVGRCVAQGKQLVLSFGQDSWANLSGRQLAALAQLGAVATGEWNKDVTHVIASGLRRSERLMCAICQGQHIVTLRWVLASLEAQCWADEDAHALRDERAEVHLAATLRGATRQAAERVV
;
A
#
# COMPACT_ATOMS: atom_id res chain seq x y z
N HIS A 1 -24.40 -15.83 -10.62
CA HIS A 1 -23.54 -15.48 -9.48
C HIS A 1 -22.09 -15.50 -9.96
N SER A 2 -21.60 -14.36 -10.46
CA SER A 2 -20.29 -14.26 -11.11
C SER A 2 -19.24 -13.88 -10.07
N ALA A 3 -18.26 -14.76 -9.85
CA ALA A 3 -17.10 -14.48 -9.01
C ALA A 3 -16.26 -13.40 -9.69
N SER A 4 -16.10 -12.26 -9.05
CA SER A 4 -15.06 -11.29 -9.41
C SER A 4 -13.72 -11.87 -8.97
N VAL A 5 -13.09 -12.64 -9.86
CA VAL A 5 -11.68 -13.02 -9.72
C VAL A 5 -10.91 -11.72 -9.66
N GLY A 6 -10.33 -11.41 -8.50
CA GLY A 6 -9.49 -10.23 -8.30
C GLY A 6 -8.43 -10.19 -9.39
N ARG A 7 -8.30 -9.07 -10.10
CA ARG A 7 -7.30 -8.92 -11.15
C ARG A 7 -5.93 -8.95 -10.50
N CYS A 8 -5.17 -10.03 -10.76
CA CYS A 8 -3.76 -10.10 -10.44
C CYS A 8 -2.99 -9.13 -11.35
N VAL A 9 -2.16 -8.28 -10.76
CA VAL A 9 -1.27 -7.38 -11.50
C VAL A 9 0.12 -8.00 -11.58
N ALA A 10 0.63 -8.21 -12.79
CA ALA A 10 2.02 -8.62 -13.00
C ALA A 10 2.93 -7.38 -12.88
N GLN A 11 3.67 -7.24 -11.78
CA GLN A 11 4.65 -6.17 -11.61
C GLN A 11 6.07 -6.69 -11.87
N GLY A 12 6.74 -6.10 -12.85
CA GLY A 12 8.16 -6.38 -13.17
C GLY A 12 9.16 -5.68 -12.24
N LYS A 13 8.70 -5.06 -11.14
CA LYS A 13 9.55 -4.38 -10.14
C LYS A 13 9.29 -4.96 -8.75
N GLN A 14 10.36 -5.10 -7.99
CA GLN A 14 10.33 -5.53 -6.59
C GLN A 14 9.51 -4.55 -5.75
N LEU A 15 8.56 -5.07 -4.98
CA LEU A 15 7.75 -4.24 -4.08
C LEU A 15 8.44 -4.07 -2.73
N VAL A 16 8.49 -2.84 -2.25
CA VAL A 16 8.94 -2.53 -0.90
C VAL A 16 7.75 -2.01 -0.12
N LEU A 17 7.36 -2.77 0.90
CA LEU A 17 6.14 -2.61 1.69
C LEU A 17 6.51 -2.04 3.06
N SER A 18 6.07 -0.82 3.37
CA SER A 18 6.26 -0.20 4.67
C SER A 18 5.01 -0.35 5.53
N PHE A 19 5.14 -0.96 6.70
CA PHE A 19 4.06 -1.12 7.67
C PHE A 19 4.18 -0.10 8.80
N GLY A 20 3.04 0.36 9.33
CA GLY A 20 3.04 1.14 10.58
C GLY A 20 3.54 0.31 11.77
N GLN A 21 4.01 0.96 12.83
CA GLN A 21 4.57 0.32 14.04
C GLN A 21 3.69 -0.82 14.58
N ASP A 22 2.40 -0.56 14.75
CA ASP A 22 1.45 -1.56 15.27
C ASP A 22 1.24 -2.73 14.30
N SER A 23 1.25 -2.47 12.99
CA SER A 23 1.06 -3.51 11.98
C SER A 23 2.33 -4.36 11.82
N TRP A 24 3.50 -3.74 11.92
CA TRP A 24 4.79 -4.43 11.81
C TRP A 24 4.98 -5.44 12.94
N ALA A 25 4.69 -5.06 14.19
CA ALA A 25 4.83 -5.93 15.35
C ALA A 25 3.91 -7.17 15.30
N ASN A 26 2.81 -7.08 14.54
CA ASN A 26 1.82 -8.15 14.38
C ASN A 26 2.09 -9.06 13.17
N LEU A 27 3.13 -8.81 12.37
CA LEU A 27 3.49 -9.69 11.26
C LEU A 27 4.25 -10.92 11.78
N SER A 28 3.67 -12.09 11.57
CA SER A 28 4.34 -13.37 11.83
C SER A 28 5.43 -13.65 10.80
N GLY A 29 6.43 -14.45 11.19
CA GLY A 29 7.48 -14.90 10.26
C GLY A 29 6.94 -15.61 9.01
N ARG A 30 5.78 -16.28 9.13
CA ARG A 30 5.09 -16.91 7.99
C ARG A 30 4.56 -15.88 7.00
N GLN A 31 3.98 -14.78 7.49
CA GLN A 31 3.49 -13.70 6.61
C GLN A 31 4.65 -13.01 5.89
N LEU A 32 5.76 -12.75 6.60
CA LEU A 32 6.96 -12.18 5.98
C LEU A 32 7.52 -13.12 4.90
N ALA A 33 7.61 -14.42 5.17
CA ALA A 33 8.07 -15.40 4.20
C ALA A 33 7.13 -15.50 2.98
N ALA A 34 5.82 -15.39 3.17
CA ALA A 34 4.85 -15.41 2.08
C ALA A 34 4.95 -14.14 1.21
N LEU A 35 5.16 -12.97 1.81
CA LEU A 35 5.41 -11.73 1.05
C LEU A 35 6.70 -11.80 0.25
N ALA A 36 7.77 -12.36 0.84
CA ALA A 36 9.03 -12.57 0.13
C ALA A 36 8.87 -13.51 -1.09
N GLN A 37 8.04 -14.55 -0.98
CA GLN A 37 7.72 -15.44 -2.11
C GLN A 37 6.98 -14.73 -3.25
N LEU A 38 6.21 -13.68 -2.95
CA LEU A 38 5.59 -12.81 -3.96
C LEU A 38 6.55 -11.73 -4.50
N GLY A 39 7.82 -11.74 -4.09
CA GLY A 39 8.83 -10.78 -4.53
C GLY A 39 8.77 -9.43 -3.81
N ALA A 40 8.14 -9.37 -2.62
CA ALA A 40 8.15 -8.17 -1.79
C ALA A 40 9.23 -8.19 -0.70
N VAL A 41 9.69 -7.00 -0.34
CA VAL A 41 10.45 -6.73 0.88
C VAL A 41 9.59 -5.94 1.84
N ALA A 42 9.37 -6.48 3.03
CA ALA A 42 8.63 -5.80 4.09
C ALA A 42 9.60 -5.08 5.03
N THR A 43 9.27 -3.85 5.41
CA THR A 43 10.05 -3.01 6.32
C THR A 43 9.14 -2.32 7.35
N GLY A 44 9.63 -2.23 8.59
CA GLY A 44 9.00 -1.43 9.65
C GLY A 44 9.39 0.05 9.60
N GLU A 45 10.38 0.40 8.79
CA GLU A 45 10.95 1.75 8.66
C GLU A 45 10.56 2.38 7.32
N TRP A 46 10.64 3.72 7.25
CA TRP A 46 10.51 4.46 6.00
C TRP A 46 11.86 4.55 5.28
N ASN A 47 11.86 4.37 3.95
CA ASN A 47 13.00 4.66 3.09
C ASN A 47 12.51 5.07 1.69
N LYS A 48 13.43 5.57 0.85
CA LYS A 48 13.12 6.07 -0.50
C LYS A 48 12.72 4.97 -1.50
N ASP A 49 13.02 3.71 -1.19
CA ASP A 49 12.73 2.57 -2.07
C ASP A 49 11.31 2.03 -1.79
N VAL A 50 10.63 2.53 -0.75
CA VAL A 50 9.24 2.17 -0.41
C VAL A 50 8.31 2.50 -1.58
N THR A 51 7.65 1.46 -2.08
CA THR A 51 6.65 1.54 -3.16
C THR A 51 5.21 1.58 -2.64
N HIS A 52 4.99 0.97 -1.47
CA HIS A 52 3.68 0.79 -0.88
C HIS A 52 3.72 1.08 0.62
N VAL A 53 2.79 1.90 1.08
CA VAL A 53 2.54 2.12 2.51
C VAL A 53 1.24 1.43 2.91
N ILE A 54 1.34 0.55 3.91
CA ILE A 54 0.20 -0.14 4.49
C ILE A 54 -0.29 0.65 5.69
N ALA A 55 -1.50 1.21 5.57
CA ALA A 55 -2.10 2.07 6.58
C ALA A 55 -3.58 1.72 6.82
N SER A 56 -4.04 1.99 8.04
CA SER A 56 -5.44 1.80 8.46
C SER A 56 -6.24 3.10 8.52
N GLY A 57 -5.59 4.25 8.33
CA GLY A 57 -6.19 5.57 8.38
C GLY A 57 -5.19 6.66 8.01
N LEU A 58 -5.69 7.86 7.71
CA LEU A 58 -4.84 9.00 7.39
C LEU A 58 -4.28 9.59 8.68
N ARG A 59 -3.04 9.25 9.01
CA ARG A 59 -2.28 9.85 10.11
C ARG A 59 -1.22 10.78 9.52
N ARG A 60 -1.05 11.96 10.13
CA ARG A 60 0.04 12.89 9.79
C ARG A 60 1.37 12.34 10.32
N SER A 61 1.85 11.26 9.73
CA SER A 61 3.18 10.71 9.96
C SER A 61 4.09 11.04 8.78
N GLU A 62 5.39 11.12 9.04
CA GLU A 62 6.40 11.37 8.00
C GLU A 62 6.28 10.37 6.85
N ARG A 63 6.24 9.06 7.16
CA ARG A 63 6.03 7.97 6.18
C ARG A 63 4.88 8.26 5.23
N LEU A 64 3.72 8.64 5.77
CA LEU A 64 2.52 8.81 4.96
C LEU A 64 2.60 10.08 4.13
N MET A 65 3.08 11.20 4.71
CA MET A 65 3.26 12.44 3.96
C MET A 65 4.31 12.30 2.85
N CYS A 66 5.44 11.63 3.11
CA CYS A 66 6.44 11.35 2.10
C CYS A 66 5.90 10.46 0.99
N ALA A 67 5.13 9.43 1.32
CA ALA A 67 4.46 8.57 0.34
C ALA A 67 3.51 9.36 -0.57
N ILE A 68 2.71 10.29 0.00
CA ILE A 68 1.86 11.18 -0.80
C ILE A 68 2.72 12.02 -1.76
N CYS A 69 3.75 12.69 -1.26
CA CYS A 69 4.60 13.58 -2.06
C CYS A 69 5.38 12.85 -3.17
N GLN A 70 5.72 11.58 -2.95
CA GLN A 70 6.42 10.74 -3.93
C GLN A 70 5.48 9.99 -4.87
N GLY A 71 4.16 10.09 -4.66
CA GLY A 71 3.17 9.37 -5.47
C GLY A 71 3.18 7.85 -5.24
N GLN A 72 3.59 7.39 -4.06
CA GLN A 72 3.60 5.96 -3.72
C GLN A 72 2.18 5.45 -3.46
N HIS A 73 1.99 4.14 -3.58
CA HIS A 73 0.71 3.51 -3.29
C HIS A 73 0.45 3.51 -1.78
N ILE A 74 -0.71 4.03 -1.37
CA ILE A 74 -1.16 3.98 0.03
C ILE A 74 -2.38 3.07 0.08
N VAL A 75 -2.18 1.86 0.60
CA VAL A 75 -3.16 0.77 0.58
C VAL A 75 -3.48 0.29 1.99
N THR A 76 -4.59 -0.41 2.13
CA THR A 76 -5.00 -1.04 3.39
C THR A 76 -4.40 -2.43 3.55
N LEU A 77 -4.41 -2.97 4.78
CA LEU A 77 -3.98 -4.36 5.05
C LEU A 77 -4.74 -5.40 4.20
N ARG A 78 -5.96 -5.07 3.75
CA ARG A 78 -6.74 -5.95 2.86
C ARG A 78 -6.06 -6.24 1.54
N TRP A 79 -5.27 -5.28 1.01
CA TRP A 79 -4.49 -5.51 -0.21
C TRP A 79 -3.47 -6.63 -0.02
N VAL A 80 -2.76 -6.62 1.13
CA VAL A 80 -1.79 -7.66 1.49
C VAL A 80 -2.48 -9.01 1.62
N LEU A 81 -3.61 -9.07 2.33
CA LEU A 81 -4.36 -10.31 2.55
C LEU A 81 -4.89 -10.88 1.23
N ALA A 82 -5.51 -10.05 0.38
CA ALA A 82 -5.99 -10.46 -0.93
C ALA A 82 -4.85 -10.95 -1.83
N SER A 83 -3.68 -10.31 -1.75
CA SER A 83 -2.52 -10.71 -2.54
C SER A 83 -1.96 -12.07 -2.10
N LEU A 84 -1.89 -12.29 -0.78
CA LEU A 84 -1.48 -13.56 -0.21
C LEU A 84 -2.49 -14.67 -0.52
N GLU A 85 -3.78 -14.40 -0.46
CA GLU A 85 -4.83 -15.38 -0.78
C GLU A 85 -4.79 -15.78 -2.26
N ALA A 86 -4.61 -14.82 -3.16
CA ALA A 86 -4.55 -15.07 -4.60
C ALA A 86 -3.17 -15.54 -5.11
N GLN A 87 -2.14 -15.55 -4.24
CA GLN A 87 -0.74 -15.80 -4.60
C GLN A 87 -0.24 -14.90 -5.74
N CYS A 88 -0.72 -13.65 -5.78
CA CYS A 88 -0.41 -12.65 -6.79
C CYS A 88 -0.69 -11.25 -6.21
N TRP A 89 -0.12 -10.17 -6.77
CA TRP A 89 -0.47 -8.83 -6.29
C TRP A 89 -1.87 -8.42 -6.72
N ALA A 90 -2.70 -8.04 -5.74
CA ALA A 90 -4.04 -7.51 -5.98
C ALA A 90 -3.98 -6.08 -6.54
N ASP A 91 -5.08 -5.63 -7.15
CA ASP A 91 -5.25 -4.27 -7.65
C ASP A 91 -5.15 -3.24 -6.50
N GLU A 92 -4.13 -2.37 -6.54
CA GLU A 92 -3.89 -1.34 -5.54
C GLU A 92 -5.04 -0.34 -5.45
N ASP A 93 -5.64 0.03 -6.59
CA ASP A 93 -6.74 1.00 -6.64
C ASP A 93 -8.00 0.46 -5.94
N ALA A 94 -8.23 -0.85 -6.03
CA ALA A 94 -9.34 -1.53 -5.36
C ALA A 94 -9.18 -1.56 -3.83
N HIS A 95 -7.97 -1.39 -3.33
CA HIS A 95 -7.62 -1.48 -1.91
C HIS A 95 -6.94 -0.23 -1.35
N ALA A 96 -7.00 0.88 -2.09
CA ALA A 96 -6.46 2.17 -1.69
C ALA A 96 -7.05 2.63 -0.35
N LEU A 97 -6.23 3.29 0.47
CA LEU A 97 -6.69 3.88 1.71
C LEU A 97 -7.70 4.99 1.42
N ARG A 98 -8.89 4.87 1.99
CA ARG A 98 -9.93 5.90 1.98
C ARG A 98 -10.26 6.30 3.41
N ASP A 99 -10.03 7.57 3.74
CA ASP A 99 -10.35 8.16 5.03
C ASP A 99 -11.19 9.41 4.79
N GLU A 100 -12.50 9.23 4.64
CA GLU A 100 -13.41 10.30 4.21
C GLU A 100 -13.33 11.54 5.11
N ARG A 101 -13.20 11.33 6.42
CA ARG A 101 -13.10 12.44 7.38
C ARG A 101 -11.85 13.28 7.13
N ALA A 102 -10.73 12.61 6.90
CA ALA A 102 -9.47 13.27 6.69
C ALA A 102 -9.36 13.87 5.27
N GLU A 103 -9.94 13.21 4.26
CA GLU A 103 -10.03 13.71 2.88
C GLU A 103 -10.91 14.96 2.77
N VAL A 104 -12.02 15.03 3.50
CA VAL A 104 -12.84 16.25 3.60
C VAL A 104 -12.02 17.40 4.18
N HIS A 105 -11.21 17.15 5.21
CA HIS A 105 -10.34 18.18 5.79
C HIS A 105 -9.21 18.60 4.84
N LEU A 106 -8.75 17.68 3.98
CA LEU A 106 -7.72 17.93 2.97
C LEU A 106 -8.27 18.60 1.69
N ALA A 107 -9.60 18.61 1.51
CA ALA A 107 -10.27 18.98 0.25
C ALA A 107 -9.77 18.21 -0.99
N ALA A 108 -9.26 16.99 -0.78
CA ALA A 108 -8.73 16.12 -1.83
C ALA A 108 -8.79 14.65 -1.39
N THR A 109 -8.90 13.73 -2.36
CA THR A 109 -8.77 12.29 -2.08
C THR A 109 -7.31 11.91 -2.02
N LEU A 110 -6.97 10.93 -1.18
CA LEU A 110 -5.60 10.42 -1.08
C LEU A 110 -5.12 9.85 -2.41
N ARG A 111 -6.01 9.10 -3.08
CA ARG A 111 -5.76 8.57 -4.41
C ARG A 111 -5.50 9.67 -5.45
N GLY A 112 -6.27 10.76 -5.40
CA GLY A 112 -6.06 11.89 -6.29
C GLY A 112 -4.71 12.56 -6.03
N ALA A 113 -4.35 12.75 -4.76
CA ALA A 113 -3.10 13.38 -4.35
C ALA A 113 -1.87 12.54 -4.76
N THR A 114 -1.88 11.22 -4.50
CA THR A 114 -0.77 10.34 -4.89
C THR A 114 -0.62 10.25 -6.40
N ARG A 115 -1.74 10.16 -7.14
CA ARG A 115 -1.71 10.17 -8.61
C ARG A 115 -1.11 11.46 -9.16
N GLN A 116 -1.56 12.61 -8.67
CA GLN A 116 -1.02 13.89 -9.12
C GLN A 116 0.48 14.03 -8.81
N ALA A 117 0.92 13.50 -7.67
CA ALA A 117 2.35 13.48 -7.33
C ALA A 117 3.14 12.55 -8.25
N ALA A 118 2.64 11.34 -8.53
CA ALA A 118 3.28 10.39 -9.44
C ALA A 118 3.46 10.97 -10.85
N GLU A 119 2.50 11.74 -11.35
CA GLU A 119 2.55 12.42 -12.65
C GLU A 119 3.63 13.53 -12.71
N ARG A 120 4.13 14.03 -11.57
CA ARG A 120 5.16 15.08 -11.50
C ARG A 120 6.60 14.54 -11.39
N VAL A 121 6.75 13.25 -11.13
CA VAL A 121 8.06 12.59 -10.92
C VAL A 121 8.59 11.98 -12.23
N VAL A 122 7.88 12.19 -13.35
CA VAL A 122 8.25 11.80 -14.73
C VAL A 122 8.93 12.97 -15.43
#